data_AF-E3FUN4-F1
#
_entry.id   AF-E3FUN4-F1
#
_cell.length_a   1.000
_cell.length_b   1.000
_cell.length_c   1.000
_cell.angle_alpha   90.00
_cell.angle_beta   90.00
_cell.angle_gamma   90.00
#
_symmetry.space_group_name_H-M   'P 1'
#
loop_
_entity.id
_entity.type
_entity.pdbx_description
1 polymer ?
#
loop_
_entity_poly.entity_id
_entity_poly.type
_entity_poly.pdbx_seq_one_letter_code
_entity_poly.pdbx_strand_id
1 'polypeptide(L)'
;MLVHGKRIDALHVGKRVLWEIKTDPFDTYSDFLQEQVAGNQVEELQSERTTATACGYDFVVGVSSAAHQAVLLALEPNLGLVVTGCKR
;
A
#
# COMPACT_ATOMS: atom_id res chain seq x y z
N MET A 1 -16.73 -20.13 -7.22
CA MET A 1 -17.54 -20.09 -5.98
C MET A 1 -18.04 -18.66 -5.82
N LEU A 2 -19.32 -18.44 -5.50
CA LEU A 2 -19.90 -17.11 -5.26
C LEU A 2 -19.79 -16.80 -3.77
N VAL A 3 -19.16 -15.68 -3.40
CA VAL A 3 -19.26 -15.14 -2.04
C VAL A 3 -20.17 -13.92 -2.14
N HIS A 4 -21.33 -13.97 -1.47
CA HIS A 4 -22.36 -12.93 -1.54
C HIS A 4 -22.82 -12.52 -2.96
N GLY A 5 -22.99 -13.48 -3.87
CA GLY A 5 -23.57 -13.23 -5.20
C GLY A 5 -22.63 -12.53 -6.20
N LYS A 6 -21.39 -12.21 -5.83
CA LYS A 6 -20.35 -11.77 -6.78
C LYS A 6 -19.50 -12.94 -7.23
N ARG A 7 -19.30 -13.06 -8.55
CA ARG A 7 -18.31 -13.97 -9.14
C ARG A 7 -16.92 -13.47 -8.75
N ILE A 8 -16.34 -14.14 -7.76
CA ILE A 8 -14.94 -13.95 -7.40
C ILE A 8 -14.21 -15.13 -8.04
N ASP A 9 -13.65 -14.94 -9.23
CA ASP A 9 -12.63 -15.84 -9.78
C ASP A 9 -11.28 -15.47 -9.15
N ALA A 10 -11.16 -15.62 -7.84
CA ALA A 10 -9.88 -15.44 -7.14
C ALA A 10 -9.20 -16.79 -6.93
N LEU A 11 -8.88 -17.46 -8.04
CA LEU A 11 -7.73 -18.35 -8.02
C LEU A 11 -6.48 -17.46 -7.94
N HIS A 12 -6.13 -16.96 -6.75
CA HIS A 12 -4.80 -16.39 -6.51
C HIS A 12 -3.79 -17.53 -6.34
N VAL A 13 -3.71 -18.43 -7.32
CA VAL A 13 -2.64 -19.44 -7.37
C VAL A 13 -1.46 -18.80 -8.09
N GLY A 14 -0.40 -18.50 -7.33
CA GLY A 14 0.93 -18.30 -7.90
C GLY A 14 1.60 -16.94 -7.68
N LYS A 15 0.96 -15.95 -7.06
CA LYS A 15 1.64 -14.69 -6.70
C LYS A 15 1.86 -14.64 -5.20
N ARG A 16 3.10 -14.87 -4.76
CA ARG A 16 3.55 -14.66 -3.36
C ARG A 16 3.71 -13.15 -3.13
N VAL A 17 2.63 -12.38 -3.23
CA VAL A 17 2.63 -10.93 -3.06
C VAL A 17 1.69 -10.58 -1.92
N LEU A 18 2.22 -9.92 -0.89
CA LEU A 18 1.42 -9.31 0.16
C LEU A 18 1.07 -7.88 -0.21
N TRP A 19 -0.15 -7.48 0.14
CA TRP A 19 -0.69 -6.15 -0.14
C TRP A 19 -1.04 -5.45 1.17
N GLU A 20 -0.60 -4.21 1.29
CA GLU A 20 -1.07 -3.27 2.30
C GLU A 20 -1.80 -2.12 1.60
N ILE A 21 -2.98 -1.72 2.08
CA ILE A 21 -3.80 -0.68 1.43
C ILE A 21 -4.00 0.51 2.38
N LYS A 22 -3.41 1.65 2.03
CA LYS A 22 -3.62 2.92 2.73
C LYS A 22 -4.80 3.67 2.11
N THR A 23 -5.83 3.91 2.92
CA THR A 23 -7.09 4.57 2.50
C THR A 23 -7.23 5.98 3.06
N ASP A 24 -6.15 6.53 3.61
CA ASP A 24 -6.13 7.87 4.19
C ASP A 24 -6.59 8.91 3.17
N PRO A 25 -7.37 9.93 3.58
CA PRO A 25 -7.71 11.08 2.75
C PRO A 25 -6.50 12.03 2.63
N PHE A 26 -5.36 11.50 2.17
CA PHE A 26 -4.05 12.15 2.18
C PHE A 26 -4.06 13.52 1.48
N ASP A 27 -4.83 13.64 0.40
CA ASP A 27 -5.00 14.88 -0.36
C ASP A 27 -5.69 16.02 0.42
N THR A 28 -6.31 15.71 1.56
CA THR A 28 -6.99 16.69 2.42
C THR A 28 -6.10 17.23 3.53
N TYR A 29 -4.92 16.64 3.71
CA TYR A 29 -3.98 17.02 4.76
C TYR A 29 -3.18 18.25 4.36
N SER A 30 -2.74 19.03 5.36
CA SER A 30 -1.70 20.03 5.15
C SER A 30 -0.36 19.35 4.85
N ASP A 31 0.55 20.06 4.19
CA ASP A 31 1.89 19.54 3.86
C ASP A 31 2.61 18.97 5.09
N PHE A 32 2.54 19.66 6.24
CA PHE A 32 3.10 19.18 7.50
C PHE A 32 2.50 17.83 7.95
N LEU A 33 1.17 17.66 7.83
CA LEU A 33 0.52 16.41 8.19
C LEU A 33 0.84 15.31 7.17
N GLN A 34 0.96 15.63 5.88
CA GLN A 34 1.39 14.68 4.86
C GLN A 34 2.78 14.13 5.17
N GLU A 35 3.73 14.99 5.52
CA GLU A 35 5.09 14.58 5.91
C GLU A 35 5.09 13.68 7.15
N GLN A 36 4.37 14.05 8.20
CA GLN A 36 4.29 13.24 9.42
C GLN A 36 3.63 11.88 9.17
N VAL A 37 2.51 11.85 8.46
CA VAL A 37 1.80 10.60 8.15
C VAL A 37 2.64 9.70 7.25
N ALA A 38 3.26 10.25 6.20
CA ALA A 38 4.11 9.48 5.31
C ALA A 38 5.35 8.95 6.02
N GLY A 39 5.98 9.73 6.90
CA GLY A 39 7.12 9.28 7.72
C GLY A 39 6.77 8.08 8.59
N ASN A 40 5.66 8.15 9.33
CA ASN A 40 5.19 7.04 10.17
C ASN A 40 4.86 5.79 9.33
N GLN A 41 4.22 5.98 8.17
CA GLN A 41 3.90 4.88 7.27
C GLN A 41 5.16 4.22 6.71
N VAL A 42 6.19 4.99 6.35
CA VAL A 42 7.44 4.41 5.82
C VAL A 42 8.12 3.51 6.84
N GLU A 43 8.18 3.89 8.12
CA GLU A 43 8.76 3.06 9.18
C GLU A 43 8.02 1.71 9.29
N GLU A 44 6.68 1.74 9.31
CA GLU A 44 5.84 0.53 9.35
C GLU A 44 6.06 -0.34 8.09
N LEU A 45 5.94 0.26 6.91
CA LEU A 45 6.01 -0.45 5.63
C LEU A 45 7.40 -1.05 5.37
N GLN A 46 8.48 -0.44 5.84
CA GLN A 46 9.82 -1.01 5.76
C GLN A 46 9.94 -2.30 6.59
N SER A 47 9.38 -2.30 7.81
CA SER A 47 9.36 -3.47 8.69
C SER A 47 8.53 -4.62 8.09
N GLU A 48 7.35 -4.29 7.57
CA GLU A 48 6.47 -5.25 6.91
C GLU A 48 7.09 -5.83 5.64
N ARG A 49 7.67 -4.97 4.78
CA ARG A 49 8.42 -5.40 3.59
C ARG A 49 9.58 -6.32 3.95
N THR A 50 10.34 -5.99 5.00
CA THR A 50 11.45 -6.82 5.47
C THR A 50 10.97 -8.21 5.89
N THR A 51 9.86 -8.26 6.64
CA THR A 51 9.24 -9.53 7.06
C THR A 51 8.72 -10.33 5.86
N ALA A 52 8.02 -9.67 4.93
CA ALA A 52 7.50 -10.30 3.72
C ALA A 52 8.62 -10.91 2.88
N THR A 53 9.68 -10.14 2.61
CA THR A 53 10.83 -10.57 1.79
C THR A 53 11.62 -11.69 2.46
N ALA A 54 11.80 -11.66 3.78
CA ALA A 54 12.42 -12.76 4.53
C ALA A 54 11.62 -14.08 4.39
N CYS A 55 10.29 -13.98 4.30
CA CYS A 55 9.40 -15.11 4.06
C CYS A 55 9.26 -15.46 2.56
N GLY A 56 9.99 -14.82 1.65
CA GLY A 56 9.92 -15.04 0.21
C GLY A 56 8.64 -14.52 -0.45
N TYR A 57 8.07 -13.43 0.07
CA TYR A 57 6.96 -12.70 -0.52
C TYR A 57 7.44 -11.34 -1.06
N ASP A 58 6.90 -10.96 -2.21
CA ASP A 58 6.90 -9.57 -2.66
C ASP A 58 5.94 -8.76 -1.79
N PHE A 59 6.15 -7.45 -1.73
CA PHE A 59 5.35 -6.54 -0.93
C PHE A 59 4.96 -5.32 -1.75
N VAL A 60 3.65 -5.07 -1.87
CA VAL A 60 3.08 -3.97 -2.65
C VAL A 60 2.15 -3.16 -1.75
N VAL A 61 2.23 -1.84 -1.87
CA VAL A 61 1.43 -0.90 -1.10
C VAL A 61 0.50 -0.16 -2.06
N GLY A 62 -0.80 -0.29 -1.81
CA GLY A 62 -1.83 0.47 -2.49
C GLY A 62 -2.11 1.78 -1.77
N VAL A 63 -2.02 2.92 -2.46
CA VAL A 63 -2.35 4.25 -1.92
C VAL A 63 -3.57 4.86 -2.60
N SER A 64 -4.26 5.74 -1.88
CA SER A 64 -5.52 6.35 -2.34
C SER A 64 -5.32 7.41 -3.43
N SER A 65 -4.15 8.05 -3.51
CA SER A 65 -3.85 9.12 -4.46
C SER A 65 -2.41 9.12 -4.97
N ALA A 66 -2.19 9.82 -6.10
CA ALA A 66 -0.85 10.01 -6.68
C ALA A 66 0.04 10.93 -5.82
N ALA A 67 -0.55 11.89 -5.09
CA ALA A 67 0.21 12.73 -4.16
C ALA A 67 0.76 11.89 -3.01
N HIS A 68 -0.07 11.00 -2.45
CA HIS A 68 0.37 10.06 -1.41
C HIS A 68 1.49 9.14 -1.90
N GLN A 69 1.35 8.61 -3.11
CA GLN A 69 2.42 7.82 -3.75
C GLN A 69 3.73 8.60 -3.83
N ALA A 70 3.68 9.84 -4.30
CA ALA A 70 4.87 10.65 -4.53
C ALA A 70 5.65 10.90 -3.23
N VAL A 71 4.94 11.22 -2.15
CA VAL A 71 5.58 11.46 -0.84
C VAL A 71 6.22 10.19 -0.28
N LEU A 72 5.52 9.05 -0.32
CA LEU A 72 6.09 7.77 0.13
C LEU A 72 7.30 7.35 -0.72
N LEU A 73 7.25 7.55 -2.04
CA LEU A 73 8.35 7.20 -2.93
C LEU A 73 9.57 8.10 -2.71
N ALA A 74 9.36 9.36 -2.36
CA ALA A 74 10.44 10.29 -2.02
C ALA A 74 11.17 9.89 -0.72
N LEU A 75 10.42 9.34 0.25
CA LEU A 75 10.97 8.89 1.52
C LEU A 75 11.60 7.49 1.45
N GLU A 76 10.98 6.55 0.73
CA GLU A 76 11.50 5.20 0.54
C GLU A 76 11.32 4.72 -0.92
N PRO A 77 12.35 4.90 -1.78
CA PRO A 77 12.28 4.57 -3.20
C PRO A 77 12.09 3.07 -3.51
N ASN A 78 12.32 2.19 -2.54
CA ASN A 78 12.27 0.73 -2.72
C ASN A 78 10.89 0.13 -2.44
N LEU A 79 9.89 0.94 -2.07
CA LEU A 79 8.52 0.48 -1.87
C LEU A 79 7.82 0.25 -3.22
N GLY A 80 7.19 -0.92 -3.39
CA GLY A 80 6.33 -1.19 -4.53
C GLY A 80 5.00 -0.47 -4.37
N LEU A 81 4.85 0.74 -4.91
CA LEU A 81 3.66 1.57 -4.73
C LEU A 81 2.72 1.53 -5.94
N VAL A 82 1.41 1.44 -5.68
CA VAL A 82 0.36 1.47 -6.71
C VAL A 82 -0.77 2.39 -6.26
N VAL A 83 -1.22 3.32 -7.13
CA VAL A 83 -2.44 4.09 -6.86
C VAL A 83 -3.65 3.22 -7.13
N THR A 84 -4.44 2.95 -6.09
CA THR A 84 -5.66 2.13 -6.19
C THR A 84 -6.92 2.95 -6.38
N GLY A 85 -6.88 4.24 -6.02
CA GLY A 85 -8.06 5.11 -6.02
C GLY A 85 -9.10 4.74 -4.95
N CYS A 86 -8.77 3.82 -4.05
CA CYS A 86 -9.63 3.46 -2.92
C CYS A 86 -9.64 4.60 -1.91
N LYS A 87 -10.79 5.26 -1.78
CA LYS A 87 -11.02 6.32 -0.80
C LYS A 87 -11.89 5.76 0.34
N ARG A 88 -11.60 6.18 1.56
CA ARG A 88 -12.39 5.88 2.76
C ARG A 88 -13.66 6.74 2.83
#